data_AF-A0A527WA33-F1
#
_entry.id   AF-A0A527WA33-F1
#
_cell.length_a   1.000
_cell.length_b   1.000
_cell.length_c   1.000
_cell.angle_alpha   90.00
_cell.angle_beta   90.00
_cell.angle_gamma   90.00
#
_symmetry.space_group_name_H-M   'P 1'
#
loop_
_entity.id
_entity.type
_entity.pdbx_description
1 polymer ?
#
loop_
_entity_poly.entity_id
_entity_poly.type
_entity_poly.pdbx_seq_one_letter_code
_entity_poly.pdbx_strand_id
1 'polypeptide(L)'
;MTKRVQRSGQRPRREVGSAGVPSGKVAYRRLSNPLQPQRSFSDDQIATLHDTALRVLENLGMRVLNEEALAYFRKAGAKVDTSSSTVFIDRGLVRQALASAPASFALAGGSSDRDIQIGGSSTAFVCIGG
;
A
#
# COMPACT_ATOMS: atom_id res chain seq x y z
N MET A 1 62.31 -21.54 47.65
CA MET A 1 61.01 -20.84 47.88
C MET A 1 61.15 -19.40 47.39
N THR A 2 60.97 -19.16 46.09
CA THR A 2 59.72 -18.71 45.42
C THR A 2 59.24 -17.32 45.82
N LYS A 3 59.48 -16.33 44.95
CA LYS A 3 58.59 -15.17 44.82
C LYS A 3 58.27 -14.97 43.34
N ARG A 4 57.08 -15.46 42.95
CA ARG A 4 56.52 -15.42 41.61
C ARG A 4 55.99 -14.02 41.36
N VAL A 5 56.60 -13.27 40.45
CA VAL A 5 56.11 -11.98 39.99
C VAL A 5 54.83 -12.21 39.18
N GLN A 6 53.68 -11.79 39.71
CA GLN A 6 52.41 -11.84 39.01
C GLN A 6 52.37 -10.71 37.98
N ARG A 7 52.38 -11.07 36.69
CA ARG A 7 52.06 -10.15 35.59
C ARG A 7 50.54 -9.99 35.51
N SER A 8 50.01 -8.91 36.06
CA SER A 8 48.62 -8.48 35.86
C SER A 8 48.46 -7.82 34.49
N GLY A 9 48.44 -8.64 33.44
CA GLY A 9 48.06 -8.21 32.09
C GLY A 9 46.54 -8.11 31.93
N GLN A 10 45.86 -7.22 32.66
CA GLN A 10 44.49 -6.85 32.32
C GLN A 10 44.55 -5.73 31.28
N ARG A 11 44.38 -6.11 30.01
CA ARG A 11 44.02 -5.13 28.97
C ARG A 11 42.68 -4.53 29.38
N PRO A 12 42.55 -3.19 29.48
CA PRO A 12 41.26 -2.58 29.75
C PRO A 12 40.30 -3.02 28.63
N ARG A 13 39.20 -3.68 29.02
CA ARG A 13 38.11 -3.99 28.11
C ARG A 13 37.64 -2.64 27.59
N ARG A 14 37.90 -2.38 26.31
CA ARG A 14 37.38 -1.20 25.62
C ARG A 14 35.87 -1.34 25.72
N GLU A 15 35.24 -0.58 26.62
CA GLU A 15 33.81 -0.36 26.58
C GLU A 15 33.58 0.24 25.19
N VAL A 16 33.01 -0.58 24.31
CA VAL A 16 32.38 -0.06 23.11
C VAL A 16 31.23 0.75 23.67
N GLY A 17 31.50 2.03 23.92
CA GLY A 17 30.46 3.00 24.23
C GLY A 17 29.38 2.74 23.20
N SER A 18 28.20 2.38 23.67
CA SER A 18 27.03 2.23 22.84
C SER A 18 26.77 3.63 22.26
N ALA A 19 27.46 3.96 21.16
CA ALA A 19 27.15 5.09 20.32
C ALA A 19 25.66 4.94 20.05
N GLY A 20 24.89 5.85 20.66
CA GLY A 20 23.50 5.61 20.99
C GLY A 20 22.75 4.99 19.82
N VAL A 21 22.30 3.74 20.00
CA VAL A 21 21.20 3.25 19.18
C VAL A 21 20.10 4.29 19.38
N PRO A 22 19.62 4.97 18.34
CA PRO A 22 18.61 5.99 18.50
C PRO A 22 17.41 5.34 19.18
N SER A 23 17.23 5.65 20.47
CA SER A 23 16.17 5.12 21.33
C SER A 23 14.83 5.83 21.07
N GLY A 24 14.70 6.46 19.90
CA GLY A 24 13.42 6.92 19.40
C GLY A 24 12.66 5.71 18.89
N LYS A 25 11.51 5.40 19.50
CA LYS A 25 10.54 4.47 18.90
C LYS A 25 10.14 5.07 17.55
N VAL A 26 10.78 4.63 16.46
CA VAL A 26 10.34 4.98 15.11
C VAL A 26 8.88 4.52 15.03
N ALA A 27 7.97 5.46 14.75
CA ALA A 27 6.55 5.16 14.63
C ALA A 27 6.31 4.40 13.31
N TYR A 28 6.81 3.17 13.23
CA TYR A 28 6.84 2.35 12.01
C TYR A 28 5.45 2.05 11.45
N ARG A 29 4.41 2.24 12.28
CA ARG A 29 3.00 2.07 11.93
C ARG A 29 2.32 3.34 11.38
N ARG A 30 2.97 4.50 11.52
CA ARG A 30 2.45 5.81 11.11
C ARG A 30 3.54 6.59 10.36
N LEU A 31 4.20 5.92 9.43
CA LEU A 31 5.20 6.57 8.60
C LEU A 31 4.53 7.47 7.58
N SER A 32 5.05 8.67 7.41
CA SER A 32 4.64 9.61 6.37
C SER A 32 5.86 9.95 5.52
N ASN A 33 5.75 9.77 4.21
CA ASN A 33 6.79 10.17 3.26
C ASN A 33 6.78 11.70 3.10
N PRO A 34 7.86 12.42 3.46
CA PRO A 34 7.92 13.87 3.32
C PRO A 34 8.24 14.32 1.88
N LEU A 35 8.64 13.40 1.00
CA LEU A 35 9.04 13.72 -0.36
C LEU A 35 7.82 13.96 -1.25
N GLN A 36 7.93 14.95 -2.13
CA GLN A 36 6.97 15.17 -3.21
C GLN A 36 6.98 13.96 -4.16
N PRO A 37 5.80 13.42 -4.55
CA PRO A 37 5.74 12.37 -5.55
C PRO A 37 6.39 12.81 -6.87
N GLN A 38 7.36 12.05 -7.36
CA GLN A 38 8.03 12.34 -8.61
C GLN A 38 7.10 11.97 -9.78
N ARG A 39 6.73 12.95 -10.60
CA ARG A 39 5.87 12.75 -11.77
C ARG A 39 6.67 12.22 -12.95
N SER A 40 6.32 11.04 -13.44
CA SER A 40 6.91 10.44 -14.65
C SER A 40 6.11 10.76 -15.92
N PHE A 41 4.85 11.15 -15.79
CA PHE A 41 3.94 11.46 -16.90
C PHE A 41 3.41 12.88 -16.78
N SER A 42 3.16 13.54 -17.92
CA SER A 42 2.43 14.82 -17.97
C SER A 42 0.95 14.61 -17.68
N ASP A 43 0.24 15.69 -17.36
CA ASP A 43 -1.21 15.63 -17.09
C ASP A 43 -2.00 15.15 -18.32
N ASP A 44 -1.59 15.54 -19.54
CA ASP A 44 -2.21 15.08 -20.78
C ASP A 44 -1.99 13.58 -21.03
N GLN A 45 -0.82 13.06 -20.69
CA GLN A 45 -0.52 11.63 -20.78
C GLN A 45 -1.38 10.84 -19.78
N ILE A 46 -1.55 11.34 -18.57
CA ILE A 46 -2.42 10.73 -17.55
C ILE A 46 -3.88 10.73 -18.03
N ALA A 47 -4.36 11.85 -18.58
CA ALA A 47 -5.72 11.95 -19.12
C ALA A 47 -5.94 10.97 -20.28
N THR A 48 -4.95 10.84 -21.18
CA THR A 48 -5.00 9.90 -22.31
C THR A 48 -5.03 8.44 -21.84
N LEU A 49 -4.21 8.08 -20.85
CA LEU A 49 -4.19 6.74 -20.25
C LEU A 49 -5.54 6.42 -19.58
N HIS A 50 -6.08 7.38 -18.83
CA HIS A 50 -7.37 7.24 -18.17
C HIS A 50 -8.50 7.03 -19.20
N ASP A 51 -8.57 7.85 -20.25
CA ASP A 51 -9.58 7.69 -21.30
C ASP A 51 -9.44 6.35 -22.02
N THR A 52 -8.21 5.90 -22.28
CA THR A 52 -7.96 4.59 -22.90
C THR A 52 -8.42 3.44 -22.01
N ALA A 53 -8.11 3.48 -20.71
CA ALA A 53 -8.58 2.47 -19.76
C ALA A 53 -10.11 2.40 -19.69
N LEU A 54 -10.78 3.56 -19.71
CA LEU A 54 -12.24 3.64 -19.78
C LEU A 54 -12.79 3.02 -21.07
N ARG A 55 -12.18 3.30 -22.24
CA ARG A 55 -12.57 2.65 -23.51
C ARG A 55 -12.44 1.13 -23.44
N VAL A 56 -11.40 0.62 -22.80
CA VAL A 56 -11.21 -0.83 -22.63
C VAL A 56 -12.34 -1.42 -21.78
N LEU A 57 -12.65 -0.82 -20.63
CA LEU A 57 -13.73 -1.31 -19.75
C LEU A 57 -15.12 -1.23 -20.40
N GLU A 58 -15.35 -0.21 -21.23
CA GLU A 58 -16.63 0.03 -21.89
C GLU A 58 -16.83 -0.86 -23.13
N ASN A 59 -15.81 -0.98 -23.99
CA ASN A 59 -15.94 -1.63 -25.30
C ASN A 59 -15.46 -3.08 -25.31
N LEU A 60 -14.36 -3.38 -24.63
CA LEU A 60 -13.80 -4.74 -24.57
C LEU A 60 -14.38 -5.50 -23.37
N GLY A 61 -14.60 -4.79 -22.26
CA GLY A 61 -15.11 -5.36 -21.01
C GLY A 61 -14.08 -6.19 -20.26
N MET A 62 -14.54 -6.83 -19.19
CA MET A 62 -13.74 -7.70 -18.33
C MET A 62 -14.54 -8.93 -17.92
N ARG A 63 -13.91 -10.11 -17.93
CA ARG A 63 -14.55 -11.34 -17.48
C ARG A 63 -14.60 -11.41 -15.95
N VAL A 64 -15.80 -11.63 -15.42
CA VAL A 64 -16.05 -11.81 -13.98
C VAL A 64 -16.68 -13.18 -13.80
N LEU A 65 -15.91 -14.12 -13.27
CA LEU A 65 -16.31 -15.53 -13.21
C LEU A 65 -17.24 -15.85 -12.03
N ASN A 66 -17.31 -14.94 -11.05
CA ASN A 66 -18.19 -15.09 -9.89
C ASN A 66 -19.60 -14.59 -10.24
N GLU A 67 -20.60 -15.47 -10.10
CA GLU A 67 -21.99 -15.15 -10.45
C GLU A 67 -22.62 -14.07 -9.56
N GLU A 68 -22.27 -14.04 -8.28
CA GLU A 68 -22.75 -13.02 -7.34
C GLU A 68 -22.22 -11.62 -7.74
N ALA A 69 -20.94 -11.54 -8.11
CA ALA A 69 -20.33 -10.32 -8.61
C ALA A 69 -21.02 -9.83 -9.89
N LEU A 70 -21.35 -10.73 -10.82
CA LEU A 70 -22.12 -10.38 -12.03
C LEU A 70 -23.50 -9.77 -11.68
N ALA A 71 -24.17 -10.28 -10.65
CA ALA A 71 -25.44 -9.74 -10.19
C ALA A 71 -25.29 -8.31 -9.64
N TYR A 72 -24.23 -8.03 -8.87
CA TYR A 72 -23.94 -6.67 -8.40
C TYR A 72 -23.67 -5.70 -9.56
N PHE A 73 -22.89 -6.12 -10.56
CA PHE A 73 -22.63 -5.30 -11.75
C PHE A 73 -23.91 -4.98 -12.51
N ARG A 74 -24.77 -5.98 -12.74
CA ARG A 74 -26.08 -5.77 -13.39
C ARG A 74 -26.97 -4.82 -12.58
N LYS A 75 -27.02 -4.99 -11.26
CA LYS A 75 -27.79 -4.11 -10.36
C LYS A 75 -27.27 -2.67 -10.38
N ALA A 76 -25.96 -2.49 -10.52
CA ALA A 76 -25.31 -1.19 -10.67
C ALA A 76 -25.52 -0.56 -12.06
N GLY A 77 -26.16 -1.27 -13.01
CA GLY A 77 -26.45 -0.77 -14.36
C GLY A 77 -25.39 -1.10 -15.40
N ALA A 78 -24.40 -1.92 -15.08
CA ALA A 78 -23.43 -2.40 -16.08
C ALA A 78 -24.10 -3.39 -17.05
N LYS A 79 -23.64 -3.39 -18.31
CA LYS A 79 -24.06 -4.38 -19.30
C LYS A 79 -23.29 -5.68 -19.05
N VAL A 80 -24.01 -6.79 -18.91
CA VAL A 80 -23.42 -8.10 -18.62
C VAL A 80 -23.83 -9.10 -19.69
N ASP A 81 -22.84 -9.68 -20.38
CA ASP A 81 -23.03 -10.86 -21.21
C ASP A 81 -22.83 -12.11 -20.35
N THR A 82 -23.93 -12.82 -20.11
CA THR A 82 -23.95 -14.04 -19.30
C THR A 82 -23.35 -15.25 -20.00
N SER A 83 -23.25 -15.26 -21.33
CA SER A 83 -22.71 -16.39 -22.07
C SER A 83 -21.18 -16.49 -21.94
N SER A 84 -20.51 -15.34 -21.92
CA SER A 84 -19.05 -15.23 -21.79
C SER A 84 -18.58 -14.81 -20.38
N SER A 85 -19.54 -14.52 -19.49
CA SER A 85 -19.33 -13.89 -18.18
C SER A 85 -18.57 -12.57 -18.27
N THR A 86 -18.86 -11.77 -19.30
CA THR A 86 -18.18 -10.49 -19.57
C THR A 86 -19.02 -9.31 -19.11
N VAL A 87 -18.41 -8.42 -18.34
CA VAL A 87 -19.01 -7.17 -17.87
C VAL A 87 -18.42 -6.01 -18.66
N PHE A 88 -19.29 -5.15 -19.18
CA PHE A 88 -18.96 -3.89 -19.83
C PHE A 88 -19.38 -2.75 -18.91
N ILE A 89 -18.39 -1.97 -18.47
CA ILE A 89 -18.58 -0.93 -17.44
C ILE A 89 -18.51 0.43 -18.13
N ASP A 90 -19.64 1.14 -18.15
CA ASP A 90 -19.72 2.50 -18.69
C ASP A 90 -18.88 3.49 -17.87
N ARG A 91 -18.38 4.54 -18.54
CA ARG A 91 -17.54 5.59 -17.95
C ARG A 91 -18.22 6.33 -16.82
N GLY A 92 -19.53 6.56 -16.93
CA GLY A 92 -20.35 7.18 -15.90
C GLY A 92 -20.40 6.32 -14.65
N LEU A 93 -20.53 5.00 -14.80
CA LEU A 93 -20.53 4.07 -13.68
C LEU A 93 -19.17 4.01 -12.97
N VAL A 94 -18.07 4.00 -13.73
CA VAL A 94 -16.71 4.09 -13.16
C VAL A 94 -16.54 5.41 -12.38
N ARG A 95 -16.98 6.54 -12.94
CA ARG A 95 -16.89 7.85 -12.30
C ARG A 95 -17.70 7.90 -10.99
N GLN A 96 -18.91 7.35 -10.98
CA GLN A 96 -19.75 7.26 -9.78
C GLN A 96 -19.08 6.40 -8.71
N ALA A 97 -18.55 5.23 -9.09
CA ALA A 97 -17.84 4.36 -8.15
C ALA A 97 -16.61 5.05 -7.54
N LEU A 98 -15.79 5.71 -8.37
CA LEU A 98 -14.63 6.48 -7.90
C LEU A 98 -15.02 7.63 -6.98
N ALA A 99 -16.11 8.34 -7.25
CA ALA A 99 -16.60 9.42 -6.39
C ALA A 99 -17.04 8.94 -5.00
N SER A 100 -17.49 7.68 -4.89
CA SER A 100 -17.84 7.07 -3.60
C SER A 100 -16.64 6.55 -2.82
N ALA A 101 -15.49 6.38 -3.47
CA ALA A 101 -14.29 5.83 -2.86
C ALA A 101 -13.58 6.88 -1.97
N PRO A 102 -13.23 6.56 -0.71
CA PRO A 102 -12.53 7.50 0.15
C PRO A 102 -11.08 7.69 -0.32
N ALA A 103 -10.59 8.93 -0.28
CA ALA A 103 -9.20 9.24 -0.62
C ALA A 103 -8.19 8.69 0.41
N SER A 104 -8.63 8.46 1.65
CA SER A 104 -7.85 7.79 2.68
C SER A 104 -8.77 7.12 3.70
N PHE A 105 -8.30 6.05 4.33
CA PHE A 105 -9.04 5.34 5.37
C PHE A 105 -8.08 4.65 6.35
N ALA A 106 -8.58 4.32 7.53
CA ALA A 106 -7.84 3.53 8.52
C ALA A 106 -8.09 2.04 8.31
N LEU A 107 -7.03 1.26 8.12
CA LEU A 107 -7.07 -0.18 8.19
C LEU A 107 -6.92 -0.60 9.66
N ALA A 108 -7.98 -1.19 10.21
CA ALA A 108 -8.04 -1.58 11.61
C ALA A 108 -7.08 -2.72 11.92
N GLY A 109 -6.28 -2.55 12.98
CA GLY A 109 -5.43 -3.59 13.55
C GLY A 109 -6.16 -4.40 14.63
N GLY A 110 -5.46 -5.38 15.20
CA GLY A 110 -5.97 -6.10 16.39
C GLY A 110 -6.10 -5.23 17.65
N SER A 111 -5.56 -4.00 17.63
CA SER A 111 -5.68 -2.98 18.66
C SER A 111 -5.48 -1.60 18.02
N SER A 112 -6.02 -0.53 18.60
CA SER A 112 -6.02 0.81 17.98
C SER A 112 -4.64 1.45 17.81
N ASP A 113 -3.65 1.03 18.60
CA ASP A 113 -2.24 1.41 18.42
C ASP A 113 -1.60 0.74 17.17
N ARG A 114 -2.30 -0.24 16.59
CA ARG A 114 -1.87 -1.00 15.41
C ARG A 114 -2.61 -0.64 14.14
N ASP A 115 -3.54 0.32 14.20
CA ASP A 115 -4.23 0.82 13.01
C ASP A 115 -3.23 1.48 12.05
N ILE A 116 -3.47 1.28 10.76
CA ILE A 116 -2.61 1.78 9.67
C ILE A 116 -3.43 2.72 8.80
N GLN A 117 -2.94 3.94 8.57
CA GLN A 117 -3.58 4.86 7.62
C GLN A 117 -3.19 4.48 6.19
N ILE A 118 -4.17 4.33 5.30
CA ILE A 118 -3.97 4.11 3.86
C ILE A 118 -4.38 5.38 3.10
N GLY A 119 -3.53 5.83 2.17
CA GLY A 119 -3.73 7.03 1.37
C GLY A 119 -2.90 8.23 1.81
N GLY A 120 -2.94 9.30 1.01
CA GLY A 120 -2.14 10.51 1.22
C GLY A 120 -0.63 10.24 1.18
N SER A 121 0.11 10.81 2.12
CA SER A 121 1.56 10.59 2.29
C SER A 121 1.89 9.38 3.18
N SER A 122 0.89 8.65 3.68
CA SER A 122 1.11 7.50 4.56
C SER A 122 1.85 6.39 3.83
N THR A 123 2.82 5.77 4.49
CA THR A 123 3.58 4.63 3.96
C THR A 123 3.43 3.44 4.90
N ALA A 124 2.91 2.34 4.35
CA ALA A 124 2.74 1.09 5.06
C ALA A 124 3.70 0.03 4.48
N PHE A 125 4.45 -0.64 5.34
CA PHE A 125 5.20 -1.84 4.99
C PHE A 125 4.37 -3.07 5.34
N VAL A 126 4.17 -3.94 4.34
CA VAL A 126 3.39 -5.17 4.48
C VAL A 126 4.26 -6.40 4.21
N CYS A 127 3.80 -7.56 4.68
CA CYS A 127 4.42 -8.83 4.33
C CYS A 127 4.22 -9.13 2.83
N ILE A 128 5.06 -10.02 2.30
CA ILE A 128 4.85 -10.58 0.96
C ILE A 128 3.50 -11.31 0.87
N GLY A 129 2.77 -11.13 -0.23
CA GLY A 129 1.57 -11.88 -0.59
C GLY A 129 1.90 -12.99 -1.59
N GLY A 130 1.24 -14.15 -1.46
CA GLY A 130 1.38 -15.30 -2.35
C GLY A 130 0.19 -15.48 -3.28
#